data_AF-A0A1H8RWY4-F1
#
_entry.id   AF-A0A1H8RWY4-F1
#
_cell.length_a   1.000
_cell.length_b   1.000
_cell.length_c   1.000
_cell.angle_alpha   90.00
_cell.angle_beta   90.00
_cell.angle_gamma   90.00
#
_symmetry.space_group_name_H-M   'P 1'
#
loop_
_entity.id
_entity.type
_entity.pdbx_description
1 polymer ?
#
loop_
_entity_poly.entity_id
_entity_poly.type
_entity_poly.pdbx_seq_one_letter_code
_entity_poly.pdbx_strand_id
1 'polypeptide(L)'
;MLPYSLDALFSIVADLNTSHWYAVMACLAAGGVILAATVLPVIRPLDRVSGQLLAVGWIAVGGLFYGVHLAPFFFAAPWFQWVFIAQGVLLGAFAFSGAAALRRDVGPTTWLGRALMLYGLLGLPVLDLLLGSGWPAFRVVGLSPEPTVVFTCGWLLTRRPGTLVPALAFVPLLAGGAAGYAAMALAWWPDWGVAVAAAAGFAGSLVAVVRYVPR
;
A
#
# COMPACT_ATOMS: atom_id res chain seq x y z
N MET A 1 16.87 5.27 -16.53
CA MET A 1 16.93 3.80 -16.59
C MET A 1 17.10 3.31 -15.17
N LEU A 2 16.35 2.29 -14.76
CA LEU A 2 16.57 1.65 -13.46
C LEU A 2 17.91 0.90 -13.51
N PRO A 3 18.72 0.92 -12.44
CA PRO A 3 20.03 0.25 -12.42
C PRO A 3 19.91 -1.27 -12.15
N TYR A 4 18.73 -1.86 -12.31
CA TYR A 4 18.45 -3.26 -12.05
C TYR A 4 17.44 -3.81 -13.08
N SER A 5 17.50 -5.13 -13.32
CA SER A 5 16.56 -5.87 -14.17
C SER A 5 15.34 -6.36 -13.40
N LEU A 6 14.33 -6.86 -14.12
CA LEU A 6 13.15 -7.47 -13.51
C LEU A 6 13.52 -8.68 -12.63
N ASP A 7 14.44 -9.53 -13.12
CA ASP A 7 14.92 -10.69 -12.35
C ASP A 7 15.63 -10.27 -11.06
N ALA A 8 16.40 -9.19 -11.11
CA ALA A 8 17.05 -8.64 -9.92
C ALA A 8 16.00 -8.14 -8.91
N LEU A 9 14.94 -7.44 -9.36
CA LEU A 9 13.85 -7.02 -8.50
C LEU A 9 13.19 -8.21 -7.79
N PHE A 10 12.83 -9.26 -8.52
CA PHE A 10 12.18 -10.44 -7.94
C PHE A 10 13.14 -11.28 -7.09
N SER A 11 14.43 -11.28 -7.38
CA SER A 11 15.46 -11.88 -6.50
C SER A 11 15.58 -11.13 -5.17
N ILE A 12 15.45 -9.79 -5.17
CA ILE A 12 15.43 -8.96 -3.95
C ILE A 12 14.19 -9.27 -3.11
N VAL A 13 13.02 -9.41 -3.76
CA VAL A 13 11.78 -9.82 -3.08
C VAL A 13 11.90 -11.23 -2.51
N ALA A 14 12.45 -12.17 -3.28
CA ALA A 14 12.71 -13.54 -2.85
C ALA A 14 13.61 -13.61 -1.62
N ASP A 15 14.70 -12.84 -1.60
CA ASP A 15 15.63 -12.75 -0.47
C ASP A 15 14.95 -12.18 0.78
N LEU A 16 14.20 -11.07 0.64
CA LEU A 16 13.40 -10.48 1.72
C LEU A 16 12.39 -11.48 2.30
N ASN A 17 11.60 -12.12 1.45
CA ASN A 17 10.56 -13.06 1.89
C ASN A 17 11.14 -14.32 2.52
N THR A 18 12.28 -14.80 2.04
CA THR A 18 12.96 -15.97 2.62
C THR A 18 13.55 -15.66 3.98
N SER A 19 14.26 -14.52 4.11
CA SER A 19 14.86 -14.08 5.37
C SER A 19 13.82 -13.68 6.42
N HIS A 20 12.64 -13.20 5.99
CA HIS A 20 11.56 -12.73 6.85
C HIS A 20 10.23 -13.48 6.61
N TRP A 21 10.27 -14.79 6.41
CA TRP A 21 9.07 -15.59 6.08
C TRP A 21 7.94 -15.44 7.11
N TYR A 22 8.27 -15.27 8.40
CA TYR A 22 7.30 -15.03 9.47
C TYR A 22 6.59 -13.68 9.31
N ALA A 23 7.31 -12.66 8.80
CA ALA A 23 6.75 -11.35 8.52
C ALA A 23 5.77 -11.42 7.34
N VAL A 24 6.01 -12.30 6.35
CA VAL A 24 5.05 -12.53 5.25
C VAL A 24 3.72 -13.01 5.81
N MET A 25 3.73 -14.04 6.67
CA MET A 25 2.52 -14.56 7.31
C MET A 25 1.82 -13.50 8.17
N ALA A 26 2.59 -12.76 8.97
CA ALA A 26 2.06 -11.69 9.82
C ALA A 26 1.42 -10.57 8.99
N CYS A 27 2.03 -10.18 7.86
CA CYS A 27 1.51 -9.14 7.00
C CYS A 27 0.25 -9.56 6.24
N LEU A 28 0.17 -10.81 5.76
CA LEU A 28 -1.05 -11.35 5.17
C LEU A 28 -2.21 -11.39 6.19
N ALA A 29 -1.93 -11.85 7.40
CA ALA A 29 -2.92 -11.84 8.49
C ALA A 29 -3.36 -10.41 8.84
N ALA A 30 -2.41 -9.48 8.98
CA ALA A 30 -2.69 -8.07 9.25
C ALA A 30 -3.53 -7.43 8.13
N GLY A 31 -3.19 -7.68 6.86
CA GLY A 31 -3.97 -7.22 5.70
C GLY A 31 -5.40 -7.76 5.71
N GLY A 32 -5.57 -9.04 6.05
CA GLY A 32 -6.89 -9.66 6.23
C GLY A 32 -7.70 -8.99 7.35
N VAL A 33 -7.08 -8.74 8.50
CA VAL A 33 -7.71 -8.02 9.63
C VAL A 33 -8.10 -6.60 9.23
N ILE A 34 -7.22 -5.86 8.56
CA ILE A 34 -7.49 -4.49 8.10
C ILE A 34 -8.66 -4.48 7.10
N LEU A 35 -8.70 -5.43 6.15
CA LEU A 35 -9.79 -5.53 5.19
C LEU A 35 -11.11 -5.90 5.88
N ALA A 36 -11.10 -6.92 6.74
CA ALA A 36 -12.27 -7.35 7.51
C ALA A 36 -12.83 -6.22 8.37
N ALA A 37 -11.96 -5.40 8.96
CA ALA A 37 -12.36 -4.21 9.72
C ALA A 37 -13.20 -3.23 8.91
N THR A 38 -13.02 -3.17 7.60
CA THR A 38 -13.82 -2.29 6.74
C THR A 38 -15.20 -2.84 6.39
N VAL A 39 -15.44 -4.14 6.59
CA VAL A 39 -16.67 -4.85 6.21
C VAL A 39 -17.54 -5.15 7.42
N LEU A 40 -16.92 -5.57 8.52
CA LEU A 40 -17.61 -5.98 9.74
C LEU A 40 -18.17 -4.76 10.51
N PRO A 41 -19.25 -4.95 11.30
CA PRO A 41 -19.83 -3.88 12.10
C PRO A 41 -18.78 -3.22 13.01
N VAL A 42 -18.79 -1.88 13.01
CA VAL A 42 -17.69 -1.03 13.48
C VAL A 42 -17.42 -1.22 14.97
N ILE A 43 -16.26 -1.77 15.29
CA ILE A 43 -15.67 -1.69 16.64
C ILE A 43 -14.60 -0.58 16.59
N ARG A 44 -14.83 0.56 17.24
CA ARG A 44 -13.95 1.76 17.16
C ARG A 44 -12.44 1.50 17.37
N PRO A 45 -12.00 0.59 18.26
CA PRO A 45 -10.59 0.23 18.38
C PRO A 45 -9.99 -0.33 17.09
N LEU A 46 -10.78 -1.03 16.28
CA LEU A 46 -10.34 -1.69 15.07
C LEU A 46 -9.93 -0.69 13.98
N ASP A 47 -10.55 0.49 13.94
CA ASP A 47 -10.14 1.59 13.05
C ASP A 47 -8.71 2.04 13.35
N ARG A 48 -8.40 2.24 14.63
CA ARG A 48 -7.07 2.65 15.09
C ARG A 48 -6.05 1.55 14.82
N VAL A 49 -6.37 0.32 15.21
CA VAL A 49 -5.50 -0.85 14.98
C VAL A 49 -5.21 -1.02 13.50
N SER A 50 -6.21 -0.86 12.62
CA SER A 50 -6.00 -1.02 11.18
C SER A 50 -5.00 -0.03 10.61
N GLY A 51 -5.05 1.23 11.05
CA GLY A 51 -4.08 2.25 10.64
C GLY A 51 -2.70 2.04 11.25
N GLN A 52 -2.60 1.53 12.48
CA GLN A 52 -1.30 1.18 13.09
C GLN A 52 -0.63 0.01 12.37
N LEU A 53 -1.38 -1.05 12.05
CA LEU A 53 -0.85 -2.18 11.30
C LEU A 53 -0.35 -1.75 9.92
N LEU A 54 -1.11 -0.87 9.25
CA LEU A 54 -0.69 -0.31 7.97
C LEU A 54 0.55 0.59 8.11
N ALA A 55 0.64 1.40 9.17
CA ALA A 55 1.82 2.21 9.48
C ALA A 55 3.08 1.36 9.65
N VAL A 56 2.98 0.25 10.40
CA VAL A 56 4.07 -0.72 10.57
C VAL A 56 4.48 -1.31 9.21
N GLY A 57 3.52 -1.65 8.35
CA GLY A 57 3.81 -2.12 6.99
C GLY A 57 4.57 -1.10 6.14
N TRP A 58 4.20 0.18 6.17
CA TRP A 58 4.93 1.24 5.47
C TRP A 58 6.36 1.42 6.00
N ILE A 59 6.52 1.39 7.33
CA ILE A 59 7.84 1.47 7.97
C ILE A 59 8.68 0.25 7.60
N ALA A 60 8.09 -0.95 7.55
CA ALA A 60 8.77 -2.17 7.14
C ALA A 60 9.20 -2.12 5.67
N VAL A 61 8.36 -1.62 4.75
CA VAL A 61 8.77 -1.39 3.35
C VAL A 61 9.93 -0.39 3.28
N GLY A 62 9.84 0.73 3.99
CA GLY A 62 10.91 1.73 4.01
C GLY A 62 12.23 1.17 4.57
N GLY A 63 12.16 0.52 5.74
CA GLY A 63 13.32 -0.01 6.45
C GLY A 63 13.91 -1.26 5.82
N LEU A 64 13.09 -2.29 5.59
CA LEU A 64 13.56 -3.60 5.10
C LEU A 64 13.74 -3.56 3.58
N PHE A 65 12.68 -3.29 2.82
CA PHE A 65 12.76 -3.37 1.36
C PHE A 65 13.71 -2.30 0.80
N TYR A 66 13.46 -1.02 1.08
CA TYR A 66 14.31 0.05 0.54
C TYR A 66 15.66 0.16 1.28
N GLY A 67 15.65 0.15 2.61
CA GLY A 67 16.85 0.41 3.40
C GLY A 67 17.85 -0.73 3.51
N VAL A 68 17.39 -1.99 3.43
CA VAL A 68 18.26 -3.16 3.58
C VAL A 68 18.44 -3.89 2.24
N HIS A 69 17.36 -4.31 1.60
CA HIS A 69 17.46 -5.22 0.45
C HIS A 69 17.70 -4.49 -0.88
N LEU A 70 17.12 -3.30 -1.10
CA LEU A 70 17.30 -2.54 -2.36
C LEU A 70 18.47 -1.55 -2.30
N ALA A 71 18.83 -1.05 -1.11
CA ALA A 71 19.90 -0.05 -0.93
C ALA A 71 21.23 -0.38 -1.61
N PRO A 72 21.72 -1.64 -1.62
CA PRO A 72 22.96 -1.98 -2.30
C PRO A 72 22.92 -1.81 -3.82
N PHE A 73 21.73 -1.82 -4.43
CA PHE A 73 21.55 -1.87 -5.89
C PHE A 73 21.07 -0.54 -6.48
N PHE A 74 20.48 0.34 -5.68
CA PHE A 74 19.83 1.54 -6.18
C PHE A 74 20.21 2.78 -5.37
N PHE A 75 20.93 3.70 -6.01
CA PHE A 75 21.42 4.94 -5.38
C PHE A 75 20.31 5.79 -4.75
N ALA A 76 19.08 5.72 -5.27
CA ALA A 76 17.96 6.49 -4.75
C ALA A 76 17.18 5.77 -3.62
N ALA A 77 17.51 4.52 -3.31
CA ALA A 77 16.84 3.75 -2.27
C ALA A 77 16.79 4.45 -0.89
N PRO A 78 17.83 5.18 -0.44
CA PRO A 78 17.74 5.94 0.82
C PRO A 78 16.63 7.00 0.81
N TRP A 79 16.36 7.63 -0.34
CA TRP A 79 15.25 8.58 -0.46
C TRP A 79 13.90 7.87 -0.30
N PHE A 80 13.71 6.73 -0.97
CA PHE A 80 12.50 5.93 -0.84
C PHE A 80 12.31 5.38 0.57
N GLN A 81 13.38 4.93 1.23
CA GLN A 81 13.36 4.50 2.64
C GLN A 81 12.72 5.57 3.52
N TRP A 82 13.23 6.80 3.50
CA TRP A 82 12.74 7.86 4.37
C TRP A 82 11.33 8.33 4.00
N VAL A 83 11.00 8.38 2.71
CA VAL A 83 9.63 8.72 2.26
C VAL A 83 8.62 7.69 2.76
N PHE A 84 8.93 6.39 2.67
CA PHE A 84 8.03 5.33 3.13
C PHE A 84 7.93 5.29 4.66
N ILE A 85 9.04 5.50 5.38
CA ILE A 85 9.01 5.62 6.86
C ILE A 85 8.16 6.82 7.27
N ALA A 86 8.34 7.99 6.64
CA ALA A 86 7.56 9.19 6.95
C ALA A 86 6.07 8.96 6.70
N GLN A 87 5.70 8.32 5.59
CA GLN A 87 4.31 7.97 5.32
C GLN A 87 3.73 7.01 6.38
N GLY A 88 4.52 6.03 6.83
CA GLY A 88 4.11 5.16 7.93
C GLY A 88 3.84 5.93 9.22
N VAL A 89 4.73 6.85 9.60
CA VAL A 89 4.53 7.73 10.76
C VAL A 89 3.27 8.58 10.63
N LEU A 90 3.03 9.17 9.45
CA LEU A 90 1.83 9.98 9.19
C LEU A 90 0.54 9.15 9.28
N LEU A 91 0.52 7.93 8.75
CA LEU A 91 -0.61 7.01 8.89
C LEU A 91 -0.86 6.61 10.35
N GLY A 92 0.21 6.36 11.11
CA GLY A 92 0.13 6.06 12.53
C GLY A 92 -0.46 7.23 13.32
N ALA A 93 0.02 8.46 13.09
CA ALA A 93 -0.50 9.67 13.71
C ALA A 93 -1.98 9.92 13.33
N PHE A 94 -2.33 9.72 12.05
CA PHE A 94 -3.70 9.82 11.58
C PHE A 94 -4.63 8.81 12.28
N ALA A 95 -4.18 7.58 12.48
CA ALA A 95 -4.92 6.56 13.20
C ALA A 95 -5.09 6.89 14.70
N PHE A 96 -4.06 7.44 15.36
CA PHE A 96 -4.15 7.84 16.76
C PHE A 96 -5.09 9.03 17.01
N SER A 97 -5.13 10.00 16.07
CA SER A 97 -5.96 11.20 16.22
C SER A 97 -7.47 10.93 16.25
N GLY A 98 -7.91 9.73 15.88
CA GLY A 98 -9.33 9.40 15.72
C GLY A 98 -9.95 9.91 14.42
N ALA A 99 -9.19 10.64 13.60
CA ALA A 99 -9.61 11.07 12.27
C ALA A 99 -9.72 9.90 11.27
N ALA A 100 -9.05 8.77 11.53
CA ALA A 100 -9.14 7.54 10.74
C ALA A 100 -10.44 6.72 10.92
N ALA A 101 -11.49 7.35 11.46
CA ALA A 101 -12.78 6.69 11.63
C ALA A 101 -13.33 6.19 10.30
N LEU A 102 -13.97 5.01 10.31
CA LEU A 102 -14.69 4.50 9.14
C LEU A 102 -15.82 5.45 8.70
N ARG A 103 -15.99 5.51 7.39
CA ARG A 103 -17.22 6.02 6.77
C ARG A 103 -18.40 5.19 7.26
N ARG A 104 -19.51 5.87 7.57
CA ARG A 104 -20.77 5.20 7.90
C ARG A 104 -21.60 4.88 6.66
N ASP A 105 -21.36 5.61 5.58
CA ASP A 105 -22.02 5.42 4.29
C ASP A 105 -21.27 4.37 3.44
N VAL A 106 -21.97 3.29 3.10
CA VAL A 106 -21.47 2.29 2.15
C VAL A 106 -21.86 2.75 0.74
N GLY A 107 -21.01 3.57 0.12
CA GLY A 107 -21.20 4.09 -1.23
C GLY A 107 -20.17 3.56 -2.24
N PRO A 108 -20.22 4.02 -3.51
CA PRO A 108 -19.30 3.62 -4.57
C PRO A 108 -17.82 3.79 -4.19
N THR A 109 -17.48 4.87 -3.47
CA THR A 109 -16.11 5.13 -3.00
C THR A 109 -15.63 4.07 -1.99
N THR A 110 -16.51 3.63 -1.09
CA THR A 110 -16.19 2.57 -0.11
C THR A 110 -15.98 1.23 -0.81
N TRP A 111 -16.79 0.92 -1.83
CA TRP A 111 -16.60 -0.29 -2.64
C TRP A 111 -15.32 -0.27 -3.46
N LEU A 112 -15.00 0.87 -4.10
CA LEU A 112 -13.71 1.06 -4.76
C LEU A 112 -12.56 0.86 -3.77
N GLY A 113 -12.66 1.43 -2.57
CA GLY A 113 -11.67 1.26 -1.51
C GLY A 113 -11.42 -0.21 -1.17
N ARG A 114 -12.49 -0.97 -0.90
CA ARG A 114 -12.41 -2.42 -0.61
C ARG A 114 -11.85 -3.21 -1.79
N ALA A 115 -12.23 -2.87 -3.03
CA ALA A 115 -11.72 -3.52 -4.23
C ALA A 115 -10.20 -3.30 -4.39
N LEU A 116 -9.72 -2.08 -4.15
CA LEU A 116 -8.29 -1.77 -4.16
C LEU A 116 -7.55 -2.51 -3.04
N MET A 117 -8.12 -2.58 -1.83
CA MET A 117 -7.52 -3.37 -0.74
C MET A 117 -7.43 -4.86 -1.10
N LEU A 118 -8.49 -5.44 -1.67
CA LEU A 118 -8.49 -6.83 -2.12
C LEU A 118 -7.47 -7.06 -3.24
N TYR A 119 -7.37 -6.13 -4.19
CA TYR A 119 -6.40 -6.18 -5.28
C TYR A 119 -4.96 -6.10 -4.76
N GLY A 120 -4.65 -5.21 -3.81
CA GLY A 120 -3.34 -5.13 -3.19
C GLY A 120 -3.00 -6.38 -2.36
N LEU A 121 -3.96 -6.88 -1.58
CA LEU A 121 -3.74 -8.01 -0.67
C LEU A 121 -3.60 -9.36 -1.37
N LEU A 122 -4.41 -9.61 -2.40
CA LEU A 122 -4.48 -10.91 -3.08
C LEU A 122 -4.22 -10.78 -4.58
N GLY A 123 -4.77 -9.76 -5.24
CA GLY A 123 -4.67 -9.61 -6.69
C GLY A 123 -3.23 -9.53 -7.20
N LEU A 124 -2.41 -8.63 -6.65
CA LEU A 124 -1.01 -8.48 -7.04
C LEU A 124 -0.14 -9.71 -6.74
N PRO A 125 -0.14 -10.28 -5.51
CA PRO A 125 0.59 -11.52 -5.25
C PRO A 125 0.17 -12.68 -6.17
N VAL A 126 -1.13 -12.81 -6.46
CA VAL A 126 -1.62 -13.85 -7.38
C VAL A 126 -1.17 -13.58 -8.81
N LEU A 127 -1.15 -12.33 -9.27
CA LEU A 127 -0.59 -11.99 -10.58
C LEU A 127 0.91 -12.31 -10.66
N ASP A 128 1.68 -12.00 -9.62
CA ASP A 128 3.10 -12.35 -9.56
C ASP A 128 3.28 -13.88 -9.67
N LEU A 129 2.49 -14.68 -8.93
CA LEU A 129 2.49 -16.14 -9.02
C LEU A 129 2.17 -16.66 -10.43
N LEU A 130 1.12 -16.10 -11.06
CA LEU A 130 0.67 -16.54 -12.40
C LEU A 130 1.63 -16.16 -13.51
N LEU A 131 2.36 -15.06 -13.35
CA LEU A 131 3.30 -14.53 -14.33
C LEU A 131 4.74 -15.00 -14.11
N GLY A 132 4.94 -16.04 -13.29
CA GLY A 132 6.19 -16.77 -13.16
C GLY A 132 7.02 -16.44 -11.91
N SER A 133 6.56 -15.50 -11.07
CA SER A 133 7.20 -15.17 -9.79
C SER A 133 6.56 -16.00 -8.68
N GLY A 134 6.90 -17.30 -8.64
CA GLY A 134 6.50 -18.24 -7.60
C GLY A 134 7.06 -17.85 -6.22
N TRP A 135 6.67 -18.56 -5.15
CA TRP A 135 7.38 -18.43 -3.87
C TRP A 135 8.88 -18.71 -4.07
N PRO A 136 9.80 -17.87 -3.53
CA PRO A 136 9.55 -16.77 -2.59
C PRO A 136 9.41 -15.37 -3.20
N ALA A 137 9.29 -15.22 -4.52
CA ALA A 137 9.36 -13.95 -5.23
C ALA A 137 8.06 -13.14 -5.34
N PHE A 138 6.90 -13.62 -4.86
CA PHE A 138 5.67 -12.82 -4.94
C PHE A 138 5.68 -11.64 -3.97
N ARG A 139 5.16 -10.48 -4.39
CA ARG A 139 5.14 -9.26 -3.59
C ARG A 139 3.98 -9.26 -2.61
N VAL A 140 4.20 -8.74 -1.40
CA VAL A 140 3.23 -8.83 -0.28
C VAL A 140 2.98 -7.47 0.35
N VAL A 141 1.72 -7.15 0.66
CA VAL A 141 1.34 -5.94 1.41
C VAL A 141 2.15 -5.88 2.70
N GLY A 142 2.72 -4.71 3.03
CA GLY A 142 3.53 -4.50 4.24
C GLY A 142 5.00 -4.90 4.12
N LEU A 143 5.40 -5.56 3.03
CA LEU A 143 6.81 -5.93 2.77
C LEU A 143 7.30 -5.46 1.40
N SER A 144 6.41 -5.36 0.41
CA SER A 144 6.72 -4.85 -0.92
C SER A 144 5.99 -3.53 -1.19
N PRO A 145 6.60 -2.57 -1.90
CA PRO A 145 6.02 -1.24 -2.11
C PRO A 145 4.67 -1.27 -2.82
N GLU A 146 4.57 -1.98 -3.94
CA GLU A 146 3.45 -1.93 -4.87
C GLU A 146 2.12 -2.38 -4.23
N PRO A 147 2.01 -3.59 -3.65
CA PRO A 147 0.79 -4.01 -2.97
C PRO A 147 0.46 -3.12 -1.76
N THR A 148 1.46 -2.62 -1.04
CA THR A 148 1.27 -1.71 0.10
C THR A 148 0.64 -0.38 -0.32
N VAL A 149 1.10 0.18 -1.44
CA VAL A 149 0.57 1.43 -2.02
C VAL A 149 -0.90 1.26 -2.39
N VAL A 150 -1.23 0.23 -3.19
CA VAL A 150 -2.61 -0.04 -3.62
C VAL A 150 -3.52 -0.26 -2.41
N PHE A 151 -3.06 -1.09 -1.47
CA PHE A 151 -3.82 -1.41 -0.26
C PHE A 151 -4.10 -0.16 0.58
N THR A 152 -3.12 0.75 0.67
CA THR A 152 -3.24 2.02 1.39
C THR A 152 -4.23 2.98 0.73
N CYS A 153 -4.17 3.11 -0.60
CA CYS A 153 -5.15 3.88 -1.36
C CYS A 153 -6.57 3.37 -1.07
N GLY A 154 -6.76 2.05 -1.08
CA GLY A 154 -8.03 1.44 -0.75
C GLY A 154 -8.48 1.72 0.69
N TRP A 155 -7.58 1.55 1.66
CA TRP A 155 -7.86 1.81 3.08
C TRP A 155 -8.27 3.26 3.31
N LEU A 156 -7.58 4.23 2.71
CA LEU A 156 -7.89 5.66 2.82
C LEU A 156 -9.28 6.00 2.28
N LEU A 157 -9.72 5.39 1.17
CA LEU A 157 -11.07 5.60 0.61
C LEU A 157 -12.20 5.11 1.53
N THR A 158 -11.91 4.19 2.45
CA THR A 158 -12.88 3.70 3.45
C THR A 158 -12.96 4.59 4.70
N ARG A 159 -12.06 5.58 4.84
CA ARG A 159 -12.03 6.52 5.97
C ARG A 159 -12.98 7.70 5.74
N ARG A 160 -13.48 8.30 6.83
CA ARG A 160 -14.32 9.50 6.75
C ARG A 160 -13.65 10.56 5.88
N PRO A 161 -14.39 11.18 4.93
CA PRO A 161 -13.82 12.22 4.10
C PRO A 161 -13.35 13.39 4.96
N GLY A 162 -12.21 13.96 4.59
CA GLY A 162 -11.60 15.11 5.24
C GLY A 162 -10.29 15.45 4.54
N THR A 163 -9.77 16.65 4.75
CA THR A 163 -8.57 17.15 4.05
C THR A 163 -7.31 16.31 4.30
N LEU A 164 -7.26 15.57 5.40
CA LEU A 164 -6.15 14.67 5.72
C LEU A 164 -6.08 13.44 4.80
N VAL A 165 -7.21 12.95 4.30
CA VAL A 165 -7.24 11.75 3.43
C VAL A 165 -6.51 11.97 2.11
N PRO A 166 -6.79 13.02 1.31
CA PRO A 166 -6.04 13.28 0.09
C PRO A 166 -4.57 13.65 0.37
N ALA A 167 -4.28 14.34 1.49
CA ALA A 167 -2.90 14.63 1.88
C ALA A 167 -2.09 13.34 2.11
N LEU A 168 -2.68 12.36 2.82
CA LEU A 168 -2.07 11.05 3.04
C LEU A 168 -2.04 10.18 1.79
N ALA A 169 -2.92 10.40 0.81
CA ALA A 169 -2.92 9.70 -0.47
C ALA A 169 -1.87 10.24 -1.45
N PHE A 170 -1.25 11.39 -1.16
CA PHE A 170 -0.24 11.99 -2.03
C PHE A 170 1.03 11.15 -2.16
N VAL A 171 1.57 10.62 -1.06
CA VAL A 171 2.75 9.73 -1.13
C VAL A 171 2.43 8.42 -1.86
N PRO A 172 1.31 7.71 -1.60
CA PRO A 172 0.87 6.60 -2.42
C PRO A 172 0.73 6.95 -3.92
N LEU A 173 0.24 8.14 -4.26
CA LEU A 173 0.17 8.60 -5.65
C LEU A 173 1.56 8.68 -6.29
N LEU A 174 2.53 9.31 -5.61
CA LEU A 174 3.90 9.40 -6.11
C LEU A 174 4.55 8.02 -6.24
N ALA A 175 4.34 7.14 -5.26
CA ALA A 175 4.83 5.77 -5.30
C ALA A 175 4.18 4.94 -6.43
N GLY A 176 2.89 5.15 -6.70
CA GLY A 176 2.22 4.58 -7.87
C GLY A 176 2.78 5.10 -9.20
N GLY A 177 3.16 6.38 -9.26
CA GLY A 177 3.89 6.94 -10.39
C GLY A 177 5.26 6.28 -10.59
N ALA A 178 5.99 6.02 -9.50
CA ALA A 178 7.25 5.28 -9.55
C ALA A 178 7.05 3.82 -10.02
N ALA A 179 5.97 3.16 -9.59
CA ALA A 179 5.59 1.83 -10.09
C ALA A 179 5.25 1.86 -11.59
N GLY A 180 4.53 2.87 -12.07
CA GLY A 180 4.27 3.05 -13.51
C GLY A 180 5.55 3.28 -14.32
N TYR A 181 6.50 4.04 -13.77
CA TYR A 181 7.83 4.18 -14.38
C TYR A 181 8.58 2.84 -14.42
N ALA A 182 8.54 2.06 -13.33
CA ALA A 182 9.15 0.73 -13.26
C ALA A 182 8.49 -0.25 -14.26
N ALA A 183 7.16 -0.20 -14.40
CA ALA A 183 6.41 -0.98 -15.37
C ALA A 183 6.93 -0.78 -16.79
N MET A 184 7.15 0.48 -17.17
CA MET A 184 7.71 0.85 -18.48
C MET A 184 9.18 0.44 -18.61
N ALA A 185 10.00 0.71 -17.57
CA ALA A 185 11.44 0.47 -17.62
C ALA A 185 11.81 -1.02 -17.58
N LEU A 186 11.01 -1.86 -16.91
CA LEU A 186 11.25 -3.30 -16.75
C LEU A 186 10.37 -4.15 -17.67
N ALA A 187 9.54 -3.52 -18.51
CA ALA A 187 8.53 -4.19 -19.33
C ALA A 187 7.62 -5.15 -18.51
N TRP A 188 7.28 -4.74 -17.28
CA TRP A 188 6.43 -5.49 -16.36
C TRP A 188 5.07 -4.82 -16.20
N TRP A 189 4.09 -5.34 -16.93
CA TRP A 189 2.82 -4.68 -17.20
C TRP A 189 1.89 -4.61 -15.97
N PRO A 190 1.89 -5.59 -15.03
CA PRO A 190 1.06 -5.52 -13.83
C PRO A 190 1.22 -4.24 -13.01
N ASP A 191 2.41 -3.61 -13.05
CA ASP A 191 2.69 -2.41 -12.26
C ASP A 191 1.99 -1.16 -12.81
N TRP A 192 1.48 -1.19 -14.05
CA TRP A 192 0.52 -0.19 -14.51
C TRP A 192 -0.78 -0.22 -13.70
N GLY A 193 -1.20 -1.41 -13.24
CA GLY A 193 -2.35 -1.55 -12.34
C GLY A 193 -2.14 -0.82 -11.02
N VAL A 194 -0.91 -0.77 -10.51
CA VAL A 194 -0.52 -0.02 -9.30
C VAL A 194 -0.63 1.48 -9.54
N ALA A 195 -0.11 1.97 -10.66
CA ALA A 195 -0.20 3.39 -11.03
C ALA A 195 -1.65 3.86 -11.17
N VAL A 196 -2.48 3.08 -11.88
CA VAL A 196 -3.91 3.36 -12.06
C VAL A 196 -4.65 3.32 -10.73
N ALA A 197 -4.39 2.31 -9.89
CA ALA A 197 -5.00 2.20 -8.57
C ALA A 197 -4.65 3.39 -7.66
N ALA A 198 -3.39 3.84 -7.67
CA ALA A 198 -2.94 4.98 -6.89
C ALA A 198 -3.60 6.29 -7.36
N ALA A 199 -3.67 6.50 -8.68
CA ALA A 199 -4.35 7.65 -9.27
C ALA A 199 -5.86 7.64 -8.94
N ALA A 200 -6.52 6.48 -9.06
CA ALA A 200 -7.94 6.32 -8.72
C ALA A 200 -8.19 6.55 -7.22
N GLY A 201 -7.30 6.06 -6.35
CA GLY A 201 -7.34 6.30 -4.91
C GLY A 201 -7.26 7.78 -4.57
N PHE A 202 -6.29 8.48 -5.16
CA PHE A 202 -6.11 9.92 -4.94
C PHE A 202 -7.31 10.72 -5.48
N ALA A 203 -7.73 10.50 -6.72
CA ALA A 203 -8.88 11.18 -7.32
C ALA A 203 -10.17 10.91 -6.54
N GLY A 204 -10.40 9.67 -6.13
CA GLY A 204 -11.55 9.29 -5.30
C GLY A 204 -11.57 10.00 -3.96
N SER A 205 -10.40 10.22 -3.34
CA SER A 205 -10.29 10.97 -2.08
C SER A 205 -10.64 12.45 -2.25
N LEU A 206 -10.19 13.08 -3.35
CA LEU A 206 -10.54 14.48 -3.66
C LEU A 206 -12.03 14.65 -3.91
N VAL A 207 -12.63 13.77 -4.72
CA VAL A 207 -14.08 13.79 -4.99
C VAL A 207 -14.87 13.60 -3.69
N ALA A 208 -14.42 12.71 -2.81
CA ALA A 208 -15.08 12.50 -1.51
C ALA A 208 -15.03 13.75 -0.63
N VAL A 209 -13.92 14.50 -0.61
CA VAL A 209 -13.81 15.75 0.15
C VAL A 209 -14.74 16.82 -0.40
N VAL A 210 -14.77 17.02 -1.72
CA VAL A 210 -15.64 18.03 -2.36
C VAL A 210 -17.13 17.76 -2.08
N ARG A 211 -17.52 16.48 -2.07
CA ARG A 211 -18.91 16.08 -1.78
C ARG A 211 -19.27 16.12 -0.29
N TYR A 212 -18.29 16.16 0.61
CA TYR A 212 -18.48 16.08 2.06
C TYR A 212 -18.45 17.45 2.77
N VAL A 213 -18.35 18.57 2.04
CA VAL A 213 -18.45 19.90 2.65
C VAL A 213 -19.80 20.00 3.37
N PRO A 214 -19.83 20.07 4.72
CA PRO A 214 -21.08 20.20 5.45
C PRO A 214 -21.72 21.53 5.05
N ARG A 215 -22.92 21.46 4.49
CA ARG A 215 -23.79 22.64 4.34
C ARG A 215 -24.34 23.03 5.71
#